data_AF-A0A561F1J1-F1
#
_entry.id   AF-A0A561F1J1-F1
#
_cell.length_a   1.000
_cell.length_b   1.000
_cell.length_c   1.000
_cell.angle_alpha   90.00
_cell.angle_beta   90.00
_cell.angle_gamma   90.00
#
_symmetry.space_group_name_H-M   'P 1'
#
loop_
_entity.id
_entity.type
_entity.pdbx_description
1 polymer ?
#
loop_
_entity_poly.entity_id
_entity_poly.type
_entity_poly.pdbx_seq_one_letter_code
_entity_poly.pdbx_strand_id
1 'polypeptide(L)'
;MNSSIRTVVVPAVTALLVLGGSACAAPASAPHSAASATAAPSTFASTPAPASATTPPRTGSGSLVVTAAQPGAQQVAISTPGQDGPALSPAAQGVQLVSYDPGAGTAVLATAPTTTTPTATPTNTPSPSASAGVVRAGQLIASPPTAAAPQGALIAVTEVRPGGGDKVSVSTRPATLSELLGGTEADGKVAVDPHAIKVTPLVKDLKLSIGGQNGGATAAASGTVELDVKAPIPLPGGASADASGSLQLHPAVNFAYHGAKLGSPRTASIGFDLGAHAQWKISGELARSTGSAPVRLPFAQLHASPVLTVAGIPVVVNVGLTCFLEVSADGKVTVDTEQEVTGSWSVHADYTGGRGWSPVSNASDTKVSPVRLRLAGKAGVRAGLGAEVSVGLYDAVGVEATLEPYLRAQVDGSLTVDTAGNPPKVPGSWALYGGIDLTGALLAHLKIFGTPIIEGKLPLPGYHHEWPIPLGR
;
A
#
# COMPACT_ATOMS: atom_id res chain seq x y z
N MET A 1 17.23 -66.78 -46.03
CA MET A 1 17.02 -66.03 -47.30
C MET A 1 15.93 -65.01 -47.09
N ASN A 2 16.05 -63.87 -47.78
CA ASN A 2 15.10 -62.75 -47.92
C ASN A 2 14.73 -61.93 -46.68
N SER A 3 15.44 -60.80 -46.57
CA SER A 3 15.17 -59.64 -45.73
C SER A 3 13.90 -58.88 -46.10
N SER A 4 13.42 -58.04 -45.19
CA SER A 4 13.08 -56.65 -45.55
C SER A 4 13.25 -55.72 -44.35
N ILE A 5 14.16 -54.75 -44.52
CA ILE A 5 14.40 -53.65 -43.59
C ILE A 5 13.51 -52.48 -44.03
N ARG A 6 12.86 -51.79 -43.09
CA ARG A 6 12.30 -50.45 -43.33
C ARG A 6 12.87 -49.44 -42.35
N THR A 7 13.76 -48.61 -42.87
CA THR A 7 14.28 -47.40 -42.23
C THR A 7 13.19 -46.34 -42.18
N VAL A 8 13.05 -45.63 -41.05
CA VAL A 8 12.38 -44.32 -40.98
C VAL A 8 13.32 -43.33 -40.29
N VAL A 9 13.38 -42.13 -40.85
CA VAL A 9 14.43 -41.13 -40.59
C VAL A 9 14.04 -40.21 -39.42
N VAL A 10 15.03 -39.90 -38.57
CA VAL A 10 14.93 -38.86 -37.53
C VAL A 10 15.40 -37.52 -38.10
N PRO A 11 14.64 -36.42 -37.99
CA PRO A 11 15.15 -35.08 -38.27
C PRO A 11 15.96 -34.56 -37.06
N ALA A 12 17.23 -34.26 -37.28
CA ALA A 12 18.05 -33.53 -36.31
C ALA A 12 17.75 -32.03 -36.39
N VAL A 13 17.63 -31.36 -35.24
CA VAL A 13 17.59 -29.90 -35.14
C VAL A 13 18.90 -29.42 -34.52
N THR A 14 19.71 -28.77 -35.34
CA THR A 14 21.01 -28.20 -34.94
C THR A 14 20.81 -26.76 -34.48
N ALA A 15 21.18 -26.46 -33.23
CA ALA A 15 21.27 -25.09 -32.73
C ALA A 15 22.74 -24.73 -32.47
N LEU A 16 23.25 -23.69 -33.12
CA LEU A 16 24.64 -23.23 -32.94
C LEU A 16 24.81 -22.50 -31.61
N LEU A 17 25.79 -22.95 -30.81
CA LEU A 17 26.37 -22.18 -29.71
C LEU A 17 27.59 -21.40 -30.25
N VAL A 18 27.54 -20.07 -30.21
CA VAL A 18 28.68 -19.21 -30.52
C VAL A 18 29.38 -18.85 -29.21
N LEU A 19 30.50 -19.52 -28.94
CA LEU A 19 31.44 -19.18 -27.86
C LEU A 19 32.62 -18.40 -28.45
N GLY A 20 32.56 -17.07 -28.33
CA GLY A 20 33.65 -16.18 -28.71
C GLY A 20 34.56 -15.88 -27.51
N GLY A 21 35.70 -16.55 -27.41
CA GLY A 21 36.76 -16.22 -26.46
C GLY A 21 37.96 -15.58 -27.16
N SER A 22 38.57 -14.56 -26.55
CA SER A 22 39.94 -14.10 -26.87
C SER A 22 40.50 -13.31 -25.70
N ALA A 23 41.76 -13.59 -25.35
CA ALA A 23 42.48 -12.99 -24.23
C ALA A 23 43.76 -12.30 -24.73
N CYS A 24 44.14 -11.20 -24.08
CA CYS A 24 45.45 -10.53 -24.02
C CYS A 24 45.26 -9.21 -23.25
N ALA A 25 46.21 -8.62 -22.51
CA ALA A 25 47.48 -9.08 -21.94
C ALA A 25 47.84 -8.12 -20.78
N ALA A 26 48.78 -8.50 -19.90
CA ALA A 26 49.26 -7.61 -18.83
C ALA A 26 50.19 -6.50 -19.36
N PRO A 27 50.54 -5.49 -18.53
CA PRO A 27 51.85 -5.59 -17.88
C PRO A 27 51.84 -5.28 -16.37
N ALA A 28 52.95 -5.65 -15.70
CA ALA A 28 53.12 -5.58 -14.25
C ALA A 28 53.96 -4.38 -13.79
N SER A 29 53.83 -4.01 -12.51
CA SER A 29 54.92 -3.52 -11.64
C SER A 29 54.51 -3.59 -10.16
N ALA A 30 55.40 -4.07 -9.30
CA ALA A 30 55.25 -4.16 -7.83
C ALA A 30 55.86 -2.89 -7.16
N PRO A 31 55.97 -2.70 -5.80
CA PRO A 31 56.36 -3.72 -4.79
C PRO A 31 55.79 -3.65 -3.34
N HIS A 32 55.69 -4.85 -2.74
CA HIS A 32 56.11 -5.26 -1.37
C HIS A 32 55.55 -4.68 -0.04
N SER A 33 55.42 -5.65 0.91
CA SER A 33 55.32 -5.55 2.40
C SER A 33 53.88 -5.50 2.96
N ALA A 34 53.46 -6.19 4.03
CA ALA A 34 53.93 -7.38 4.77
C ALA A 34 52.71 -7.87 5.64
N ALA A 35 52.66 -8.99 6.38
CA ALA A 35 53.61 -10.05 6.73
C ALA A 35 52.84 -11.39 6.98
N SER A 36 53.52 -12.46 7.44
CA SER A 36 52.94 -13.78 7.76
C SER A 36 52.45 -13.89 9.22
N ALA A 37 51.34 -14.61 9.48
CA ALA A 37 51.22 -15.52 10.65
C ALA A 37 49.98 -16.45 10.60
N THR A 38 50.27 -17.71 10.92
CA THR A 38 49.46 -18.93 11.00
C THR A 38 48.37 -18.95 12.09
N ALA A 39 47.42 -19.89 11.93
CA ALA A 39 46.68 -20.63 12.97
C ALA A 39 45.25 -20.17 13.38
N ALA A 40 44.31 -21.11 13.23
CA ALA A 40 43.04 -21.20 13.98
C ALA A 40 43.26 -22.18 15.18
N PRO A 41 42.23 -22.64 15.94
CA PRO A 41 40.83 -22.19 16.06
C PRO A 41 40.37 -22.00 17.53
N SER A 42 39.28 -21.24 17.77
CA SER A 42 38.47 -21.44 18.98
C SER A 42 37.06 -20.87 18.89
N THR A 43 36.11 -21.72 19.28
CA THR A 43 34.72 -21.45 19.69
C THR A 43 34.46 -20.09 20.33
N PHE A 44 33.38 -19.41 19.90
CA PHE A 44 32.66 -18.44 20.74
C PHE A 44 31.16 -18.72 20.73
N ALA A 45 30.57 -18.76 21.93
CA ALA A 45 29.13 -18.83 22.12
C ALA A 45 28.52 -17.44 21.88
N SER A 46 27.42 -17.39 21.12
CA SER A 46 26.69 -16.15 20.86
C SER A 46 25.82 -15.75 22.06
N THR A 47 26.39 -14.99 23.00
CA THR A 47 25.61 -14.18 23.94
C THR A 47 24.81 -13.13 23.16
N PRO A 48 23.52 -12.90 23.43
CA PRO A 48 22.73 -11.93 22.67
C PRO A 48 23.19 -10.49 22.93
N ALA A 49 23.54 -9.78 21.86
CA ALA A 49 23.81 -8.34 21.88
C ALA A 49 22.49 -7.54 21.73
N PRO A 50 22.39 -6.32 22.30
CA PRO A 50 21.10 -5.76 22.70
C PRO A 50 20.36 -4.99 21.59
N ALA A 51 19.05 -4.85 21.80
CA ALA A 51 18.23 -3.87 21.09
C ALA A 51 18.66 -2.43 21.44
N SER A 52 19.12 -1.67 20.45
CA SER A 52 19.23 -0.21 20.37
C SER A 52 19.81 0.17 19.00
N ALA A 53 19.55 1.34 18.42
CA ALA A 53 19.17 2.58 19.07
C ALA A 53 17.99 3.29 18.40
N THR A 54 17.04 3.71 19.24
CA THR A 54 16.25 4.91 19.00
C THR A 54 17.21 6.09 18.95
N THR A 55 17.33 6.76 17.80
CA THR A 55 18.11 7.99 17.69
C THR A 55 17.51 9.05 18.63
N PRO A 56 18.28 9.71 19.52
CA PRO A 56 17.73 10.78 20.34
C PRO A 56 17.26 11.95 19.46
N PRO A 57 16.14 12.62 19.80
CA PRO A 57 15.61 13.71 19.00
C PRO A 57 16.63 14.85 18.90
N ARG A 58 17.08 15.15 17.69
CA ARG A 58 18.08 16.18 17.44
C ARG A 58 17.39 17.54 17.50
N THR A 59 17.61 18.28 18.59
CA THR A 59 17.03 19.62 18.77
C THR A 59 17.64 20.60 17.76
N GLY A 60 16.93 20.86 16.67
CA GLY A 60 17.32 21.85 15.65
C GLY A 60 16.20 22.05 14.63
N SER A 61 15.43 23.13 14.80
CA SER A 61 14.13 23.38 14.14
C SER A 61 13.04 22.41 14.63
N GLY A 62 11.89 22.94 15.07
CA GLY A 62 10.81 22.11 15.63
C GLY A 62 10.12 21.28 14.55
N SER A 63 10.11 19.96 14.70
CA SER A 63 9.28 19.08 13.88
C SER A 63 7.81 19.44 14.06
N LEU A 64 7.11 19.61 12.94
CA LEU A 64 5.69 19.93 12.89
C LEU A 64 4.90 18.68 13.28
N VAL A 65 3.94 18.84 14.19
CA VAL A 65 3.05 17.75 14.58
C VAL A 65 2.13 17.41 13.42
N VAL A 66 2.10 16.13 13.06
CA VAL A 66 1.16 15.55 12.09
C VAL A 66 0.00 14.92 12.86
N THR A 67 -1.24 15.35 12.59
CA THR A 67 -2.46 14.78 13.21
C THR A 67 -3.46 14.36 12.15
N ALA A 68 -4.46 13.55 12.51
CA ALA A 68 -5.67 13.45 11.70
C ALA A 68 -6.36 14.82 11.60
N ALA A 69 -6.92 15.15 10.44
CA ALA A 69 -7.86 16.25 10.30
C ALA A 69 -9.22 15.89 10.91
N GLN A 70 -10.06 16.89 11.19
CA GLN A 70 -11.44 16.63 11.61
C GLN A 70 -12.27 16.00 10.46
N PRO A 71 -13.06 14.95 10.73
CA PRO A 71 -13.95 14.37 9.73
C PRO A 71 -14.87 15.42 9.10
N GLY A 72 -15.00 15.40 7.77
CA GLY A 72 -15.83 16.35 7.02
C GLY A 72 -15.23 17.76 6.84
N ALA A 73 -13.96 17.99 7.19
CA ALA A 73 -13.28 19.24 6.86
C ALA A 73 -13.22 19.48 5.34
N GLN A 74 -13.83 20.58 4.88
CA GLN A 74 -13.91 20.98 3.47
C GLN A 74 -13.20 22.32 3.17
N GLN A 75 -12.64 22.96 4.19
CA GLN A 75 -11.98 24.26 4.05
C GLN A 75 -10.57 24.09 3.47
N VAL A 76 -10.18 24.99 2.55
CA VAL A 76 -8.83 25.00 1.99
C VAL A 76 -7.86 25.75 2.91
N ALA A 77 -6.62 25.27 2.97
CA ALA A 77 -5.52 26.07 3.51
C ALA A 77 -4.87 26.86 2.36
N ILE A 78 -4.59 28.14 2.60
CA ILE A 78 -3.88 29.02 1.66
C ILE A 78 -2.57 29.44 2.33
N SER A 79 -1.46 29.29 1.61
CA SER A 79 -0.11 29.62 2.11
C SER A 79 0.70 30.35 1.05
N THR A 80 1.78 31.00 1.46
CA THR A 80 2.83 31.48 0.56
C THR A 80 3.97 30.46 0.52
N PRO A 81 4.56 30.16 -0.66
CA PRO A 81 5.77 29.36 -0.73
C PRO A 81 6.87 29.90 0.19
N GLY A 82 7.53 29.03 0.95
CA GLY A 82 8.48 29.44 1.99
C GLY A 82 9.72 28.55 2.04
N GLN A 83 10.91 29.15 2.20
CA GLN A 83 12.16 28.38 2.33
C GLN A 83 12.33 27.73 3.71
N ASP A 84 11.80 28.35 4.77
CA ASP A 84 11.89 27.87 6.16
C ASP A 84 10.53 27.37 6.69
N GLY A 85 9.60 27.01 5.79
CA GLY A 85 8.23 26.59 6.12
C GLY A 85 7.15 27.65 5.85
N PRO A 86 5.87 27.28 6.03
CA PRO A 86 4.77 28.22 5.84
C PRO A 86 4.81 29.32 6.89
N ALA A 87 4.93 30.57 6.43
CA ALA A 87 4.51 31.70 7.24
C ALA A 87 2.99 31.56 7.45
N LEU A 88 2.58 31.23 8.68
CA LEU A 88 1.21 30.89 9.03
C LEU A 88 0.28 32.10 8.88
N SER A 89 -0.31 32.29 7.69
CA SER A 89 -1.72 32.65 7.63
C SER A 89 -2.52 31.37 7.90
N PRO A 90 -3.17 31.21 9.07
CA PRO A 90 -4.10 30.10 9.26
C PRO A 90 -5.19 30.17 8.19
N ALA A 91 -5.76 29.01 7.85
CA ALA A 91 -6.74 28.81 6.79
C ALA A 91 -7.67 30.02 6.60
N ALA A 92 -7.84 30.48 5.35
CA ALA A 92 -8.81 31.53 5.05
C ALA A 92 -10.19 31.00 5.44
N GLN A 93 -10.67 31.43 6.61
CA GLN A 93 -11.73 30.71 7.29
C GLN A 93 -13.01 30.76 6.46
N GLY A 94 -13.54 29.57 6.16
CA GLY A 94 -14.68 29.44 5.28
C GLY A 94 -14.37 29.64 3.80
N VAL A 95 -13.21 29.26 3.27
CA VAL A 95 -13.01 29.12 1.81
C VAL A 95 -13.05 27.66 1.40
N GLN A 96 -13.78 27.33 0.34
CA GLN A 96 -13.92 25.96 -0.19
C GLN A 96 -13.61 25.89 -1.69
N LEU A 97 -13.06 24.76 -2.12
CA LEU A 97 -12.84 24.42 -3.53
C LEU A 97 -14.13 23.83 -4.13
N VAL A 98 -14.83 24.61 -4.95
CA VAL A 98 -16.16 24.29 -5.49
C VAL A 98 -16.16 23.85 -6.96
N SER A 99 -15.06 24.07 -7.68
CA SER A 99 -14.79 23.48 -8.99
C SER A 99 -13.28 23.35 -9.18
N TYR A 100 -12.84 22.28 -9.84
CA TYR A 100 -11.44 22.05 -10.17
C TYR A 100 -11.34 21.27 -11.49
N ASP A 101 -10.54 21.80 -12.41
CA ASP A 101 -10.15 21.12 -13.65
C ASP A 101 -8.60 21.10 -13.70
N PRO A 102 -7.96 19.96 -13.37
CA PRO A 102 -6.51 19.83 -13.45
C PRO A 102 -5.98 19.87 -14.89
N GLY A 103 -6.80 19.49 -15.89
CA GLY A 103 -6.40 19.44 -17.30
C GLY A 103 -6.40 20.82 -17.94
N ALA A 104 -7.40 21.66 -17.62
CA ALA A 104 -7.42 23.07 -18.02
C ALA A 104 -6.57 23.97 -17.11
N GLY A 105 -6.10 23.47 -15.96
CA GLY A 105 -5.36 24.25 -14.97
C GLY A 105 -6.22 25.37 -14.37
N THR A 106 -7.47 25.06 -14.02
CA THR A 106 -8.40 26.06 -13.43
C THR A 106 -9.08 25.56 -12.17
N ALA A 107 -9.35 26.47 -11.24
CA ALA A 107 -10.15 26.18 -10.06
C ALA A 107 -11.10 27.34 -9.76
N VAL A 108 -12.19 27.04 -9.03
CA VAL A 108 -13.10 28.05 -8.49
C VAL A 108 -13.20 27.85 -6.99
N LEU A 109 -12.91 28.92 -6.26
CA LEU A 109 -13.09 29.01 -4.83
C LEU A 109 -14.38 29.75 -4.51
N ALA A 110 -15.03 29.41 -3.41
CA ALA A 110 -16.14 30.16 -2.86
C ALA A 110 -15.93 30.42 -1.36
N THR A 111 -16.34 31.58 -0.88
CA THR A 111 -16.50 31.80 0.56
C THR A 111 -17.81 31.15 1.03
N ALA A 112 -17.70 30.22 1.97
CA ALA A 112 -18.83 29.59 2.66
C ALA A 112 -19.64 30.66 3.42
N PRO A 113 -20.98 30.59 3.37
CA PRO A 113 -21.82 31.54 4.10
C PRO A 113 -21.63 31.36 5.60
N THR A 114 -21.26 32.43 6.30
CA THR A 114 -21.20 32.45 7.76
C THR A 114 -22.61 32.29 8.33
N THR A 115 -22.88 31.17 9.00
CA THR A 115 -24.14 30.92 9.72
C THR A 115 -24.21 31.72 11.03
N THR A 116 -24.28 33.04 10.90
CA THR A 116 -24.59 33.96 12.01
C THR A 116 -26.04 34.44 11.87
N THR A 117 -26.88 34.04 12.81
CA THR A 117 -28.30 34.43 12.88
C THR A 117 -28.44 35.96 12.87
N PRO A 118 -29.13 36.56 11.88
CA PRO A 118 -29.18 38.00 11.74
C PRO A 118 -30.14 38.64 12.75
N THR A 119 -29.61 39.47 13.65
CA THR A 119 -30.41 40.43 14.44
C THR A 119 -30.09 41.83 13.94
N ALA A 120 -31.08 42.47 13.27
CA ALA A 120 -31.23 43.89 12.92
C ALA A 120 -29.97 44.78 12.79
N THR A 121 -29.73 45.55 11.72
CA THR A 121 -30.63 46.52 11.06
C THR A 121 -30.02 46.95 9.71
N PRO A 122 -30.78 47.23 8.64
CA PRO A 122 -30.20 47.52 7.33
C PRO A 122 -29.79 48.99 7.15
N THR A 123 -28.49 49.28 7.14
CA THR A 123 -27.91 50.47 6.50
C THR A 123 -26.48 50.18 6.05
N ASN A 124 -26.34 49.78 4.78
CA ASN A 124 -25.26 50.16 3.86
C ASN A 124 -25.37 49.33 2.57
N THR A 125 -25.34 50.01 1.43
CA THR A 125 -25.39 49.39 0.10
C THR A 125 -24.13 48.51 -0.12
N PRO A 126 -24.25 47.23 -0.51
CA PRO A 126 -23.08 46.38 -0.66
C PRO A 126 -22.25 46.80 -1.88
N SER A 127 -21.00 47.20 -1.64
CA SER A 127 -20.01 47.40 -2.70
C SER A 127 -19.47 46.04 -3.17
N PRO A 128 -19.48 45.73 -4.48
CA PRO A 128 -19.08 44.42 -5.00
C PRO A 128 -17.55 44.29 -5.07
N SER A 129 -16.87 44.06 -3.94
CA SER A 129 -15.40 43.88 -3.90
C SER A 129 -14.83 43.03 -2.76
N ALA A 130 -15.64 42.44 -1.87
CA ALA A 130 -15.12 41.74 -0.69
C ALA A 130 -14.47 40.37 -0.98
N SER A 131 -14.92 39.65 -2.02
CA SER A 131 -14.46 38.28 -2.34
C SER A 131 -13.09 38.21 -3.01
N ALA A 132 -12.66 39.25 -3.73
CA ALA A 132 -11.41 39.26 -4.49
C ALA A 132 -10.12 39.37 -3.64
N GLY A 133 -10.22 39.68 -2.34
CA GLY A 133 -9.06 39.87 -1.45
C GLY A 133 -8.49 38.58 -0.84
N VAL A 134 -9.18 37.46 -1.01
CA VAL A 134 -8.96 36.22 -0.26
C VAL A 134 -7.76 35.40 -0.78
N VAL A 135 -7.48 35.44 -2.08
CA VAL A 135 -6.41 34.67 -2.74
C VAL A 135 -5.66 35.55 -3.73
N ARG A 136 -4.34 35.32 -3.86
CA ARG A 136 -3.42 36.07 -4.73
C ARG A 136 -2.59 35.12 -5.58
N ALA A 137 -2.16 35.60 -6.75
CA ALA A 137 -1.18 34.89 -7.56
C ALA A 137 0.13 34.66 -6.77
N GLY A 138 0.76 33.51 -6.98
CA GLY A 138 1.93 33.05 -6.24
C GLY A 138 1.62 32.32 -4.92
N GLN A 139 0.36 32.27 -4.47
CA GLN A 139 -0.02 31.45 -3.30
C GLN A 139 -0.26 29.99 -3.66
N LEU A 140 -0.15 29.12 -2.65
CA LEU A 140 -0.47 27.70 -2.72
C LEU A 140 -1.82 27.46 -2.03
N ILE A 141 -2.64 26.59 -2.61
CA ILE A 141 -3.89 26.11 -2.01
C ILE A 141 -3.77 24.60 -1.80
N ALA A 142 -3.97 24.17 -0.56
CA ALA A 142 -4.12 22.77 -0.20
C ALA A 142 -5.59 22.53 0.17
N SER A 143 -6.28 21.68 -0.60
CA SER A 143 -7.68 21.30 -0.39
C SER A 143 -7.76 19.87 0.15
N PRO A 144 -8.54 19.63 1.22
CA PRO A 144 -9.02 18.28 1.54
C PRO A 144 -9.94 17.75 0.42
N PRO A 145 -10.36 16.48 0.47
CA PRO A 145 -11.33 15.92 -0.48
C PRO A 145 -12.64 16.73 -0.53
N THR A 146 -13.05 17.14 -1.72
CA THR A 146 -14.38 17.75 -1.96
C THR A 146 -15.07 17.05 -3.14
N ALA A 147 -16.33 17.40 -3.42
CA ALA A 147 -17.01 16.92 -4.63
C ALA A 147 -16.31 17.39 -5.92
N ALA A 148 -15.61 18.54 -5.88
CA ALA A 148 -14.85 19.07 -7.01
C ALA A 148 -13.44 18.46 -7.13
N ALA A 149 -12.84 18.04 -6.01
CA ALA A 149 -11.54 17.38 -5.98
C ALA A 149 -11.63 16.13 -5.07
N PRO A 150 -12.13 14.98 -5.56
CA PRO A 150 -12.38 13.80 -4.73
C PRO A 150 -11.13 13.19 -4.08
N GLN A 151 -9.95 13.44 -4.67
CA GLN A 151 -8.65 13.00 -4.15
C GLN A 151 -7.94 14.10 -3.34
N GLY A 152 -8.59 15.25 -3.11
CA GLY A 152 -7.94 16.49 -2.66
C GLY A 152 -7.23 17.23 -3.80
N ALA A 153 -6.60 18.37 -3.50
CA ALA A 153 -5.79 19.12 -4.47
C ALA A 153 -4.66 19.89 -3.78
N LEU A 154 -3.47 19.91 -4.40
CA LEU A 154 -2.36 20.80 -4.04
C LEU A 154 -1.91 21.59 -5.27
N ILE A 155 -2.25 22.88 -5.30
CA ILE A 155 -2.12 23.74 -6.48
C ILE A 155 -1.45 25.07 -6.15
N ALA A 156 -0.69 25.61 -7.10
CA ALA A 156 -0.18 26.98 -7.06
C ALA A 156 -1.06 27.87 -7.93
N VAL A 157 -1.45 29.03 -7.41
CA VAL A 157 -2.24 30.04 -8.11
C VAL A 157 -1.32 30.83 -9.04
N THR A 158 -1.56 30.75 -10.35
CA THR A 158 -0.80 31.50 -11.37
C THR A 158 -1.48 32.81 -11.73
N GLU A 159 -2.82 32.85 -11.69
CA GLU A 159 -3.61 34.04 -12.00
C GLU A 159 -4.90 34.05 -11.15
N VAL A 160 -5.41 35.24 -10.81
CA VAL A 160 -6.67 35.41 -10.08
C VAL A 160 -7.61 36.26 -10.93
N ARG A 161 -8.82 35.76 -11.16
CA ARG A 161 -9.88 36.43 -11.93
C ARG A 161 -11.16 36.56 -11.09
N PRO A 162 -11.90 37.67 -11.21
CA PRO A 162 -13.21 37.79 -10.57
C PRO A 162 -14.14 36.65 -11.02
N GLY A 163 -14.74 35.95 -10.06
CA GLY A 163 -15.85 35.05 -10.33
C GLY A 163 -17.19 35.76 -10.22
N GLY A 164 -18.28 35.05 -10.51
CA GLY A 164 -19.64 35.56 -10.27
C GLY A 164 -20.02 35.46 -8.80
N GLY A 165 -20.32 36.60 -8.17
CA GLY A 165 -20.75 36.69 -6.77
C GLY A 165 -19.62 36.41 -5.77
N ASP A 166 -19.88 35.53 -4.80
CA ASP A 166 -18.95 35.16 -3.72
C ASP A 166 -17.87 34.15 -4.16
N LYS A 167 -17.57 34.12 -5.47
CA LYS A 167 -16.65 33.17 -6.10
C LYS A 167 -15.42 33.87 -6.67
N VAL A 168 -14.29 33.18 -6.61
CA VAL A 168 -13.03 33.60 -7.23
C VAL A 168 -12.59 32.49 -8.18
N SER A 169 -12.35 32.84 -9.45
CA SER A 169 -11.81 31.93 -10.44
C SER A 169 -10.29 32.08 -10.49
N VAL A 170 -9.55 31.00 -10.45
CA VAL A 170 -8.08 31.03 -10.48
C VAL A 170 -7.54 30.14 -11.59
N SER A 171 -6.47 30.61 -12.25
CA SER A 171 -5.60 29.76 -13.06
C SER A 171 -4.56 29.13 -12.14
N THR A 172 -4.20 27.88 -12.41
CA THR A 172 -3.44 27.04 -11.49
C THR A 172 -2.40 26.20 -12.22
N ARG A 173 -1.41 25.73 -11.45
CA ARG A 173 -0.56 24.58 -11.81
C ARG A 173 -0.51 23.61 -10.63
N PRO A 174 -0.12 22.35 -10.84
CA PRO A 174 0.29 21.47 -9.73
C PRO A 174 1.38 22.14 -8.89
N ALA A 175 1.24 22.04 -7.56
CA ALA A 175 2.26 22.45 -6.59
C ALA A 175 2.90 21.23 -5.92
N THR A 176 3.95 21.45 -5.14
CA THR A 176 4.67 20.39 -4.43
C THR A 176 4.69 20.63 -2.93
N LEU A 177 4.80 19.55 -2.15
CA LEU A 177 5.04 19.59 -0.71
C LEU A 177 6.33 20.34 -0.38
N SER A 178 7.33 20.37 -1.26
CA SER A 178 8.55 21.16 -1.06
C SER A 178 8.34 22.67 -1.24
N GLU A 179 7.44 23.09 -2.13
CA GLU A 179 6.99 24.49 -2.20
C GLU A 179 6.16 24.88 -0.96
N LEU A 180 5.38 23.93 -0.43
CA LEU A 180 4.42 24.11 0.67
C LEU A 180 5.07 24.11 2.07
N LEU A 181 6.03 23.20 2.28
CA LEU A 181 6.64 22.90 3.58
C LEU A 181 8.10 23.37 3.67
N GLY A 182 8.76 23.66 2.55
CA GLY A 182 10.13 24.19 2.50
C GLY A 182 11.12 23.32 3.28
N GLY A 183 11.92 23.96 4.13
CA GLY A 183 12.90 23.32 5.00
C GLY A 183 12.36 22.66 6.29
N THR A 184 11.03 22.57 6.50
CA THR A 184 10.47 22.00 7.75
C THR A 184 10.59 20.49 7.83
N GLU A 185 10.48 19.95 9.04
CA GLU A 185 10.37 18.52 9.30
C GLU A 185 8.95 18.21 9.80
N ALA A 186 8.35 17.09 9.37
CA ALA A 186 7.00 16.69 9.74
C ALA A 186 6.88 15.16 9.62
N ASP A 187 6.70 14.47 10.74
CA ASP A 187 6.60 13.00 10.80
C ASP A 187 5.33 12.58 11.55
N GLY A 188 4.65 11.56 11.02
CA GLY A 188 3.40 11.10 11.58
C GLY A 188 2.96 9.72 11.12
N LYS A 189 2.30 9.02 12.05
CA LYS A 189 1.48 7.85 11.78
C LYS A 189 0.05 8.16 12.20
N VAL A 190 -0.92 7.96 11.31
CA VAL A 190 -2.34 8.23 11.56
C VAL A 190 -3.16 7.01 11.17
N ALA A 191 -3.91 6.47 12.14
CA ALA A 191 -4.90 5.43 11.89
C ALA A 191 -6.02 5.94 10.97
N VAL A 192 -6.41 5.13 9.99
CA VAL A 192 -7.54 5.45 9.11
C VAL A 192 -8.83 5.18 9.87
N ASP A 193 -9.74 6.15 9.91
CA ASP A 193 -11.06 5.98 10.53
C ASP A 193 -11.89 4.94 9.77
N PRO A 194 -12.31 3.82 10.39
CA PRO A 194 -13.17 2.82 9.77
C PRO A 194 -14.47 3.39 9.20
N HIS A 195 -15.02 4.45 9.79
CA HIS A 195 -16.24 5.10 9.31
C HIS A 195 -16.01 5.96 8.05
N ALA A 196 -14.76 6.31 7.74
CA ALA A 196 -14.38 6.98 6.51
C ALA A 196 -14.07 6.02 5.35
N ILE A 197 -14.04 4.71 5.61
CA ILE A 197 -13.76 3.67 4.61
C ILE A 197 -15.05 3.37 3.83
N LYS A 198 -15.04 3.68 2.52
CA LYS A 198 -16.10 3.28 1.58
C LYS A 198 -15.83 1.85 1.14
N VAL A 199 -16.84 0.99 1.26
CA VAL A 199 -16.75 -0.42 0.85
C VAL A 199 -17.71 -0.69 -0.29
N THR A 200 -17.18 -1.15 -1.43
CA THR A 200 -17.92 -1.59 -2.60
C THR A 200 -17.92 -3.13 -2.62
N PRO A 201 -19.08 -3.79 -2.44
CA PRO A 201 -19.19 -5.24 -2.57
C PRO A 201 -19.02 -5.65 -4.03
N LEU A 202 -18.19 -6.66 -4.30
CA LEU A 202 -18.01 -7.27 -5.64
C LEU A 202 -18.73 -8.62 -5.76
N VAL A 203 -19.21 -9.17 -4.64
CA VAL A 203 -20.02 -10.39 -4.56
C VAL A 203 -21.32 -10.12 -3.80
N LYS A 204 -22.36 -10.90 -4.12
CA LYS A 204 -23.73 -10.67 -3.63
C LYS A 204 -23.86 -10.81 -2.11
N ASP A 205 -23.23 -11.83 -1.53
CA ASP A 205 -23.38 -12.17 -0.12
C ASP A 205 -22.16 -11.71 0.71
N LEU A 206 -21.72 -10.47 0.47
CA LEU A 206 -20.78 -9.75 1.35
C LEU A 206 -21.57 -9.01 2.44
N LYS A 207 -21.15 -9.16 3.69
CA LYS A 207 -21.60 -8.31 4.81
C LYS A 207 -20.45 -7.44 5.29
N LEU A 208 -20.81 -6.26 5.78
CA LEU A 208 -19.91 -5.28 6.36
C LEU A 208 -20.33 -4.99 7.80
N SER A 209 -19.41 -5.15 8.74
CA SER A 209 -19.50 -4.64 10.11
C SER A 209 -18.39 -3.63 10.36
N ILE A 210 -18.65 -2.67 11.26
CA ILE A 210 -17.60 -1.84 11.86
C ILE A 210 -17.60 -2.15 13.35
N GLY A 211 -16.54 -2.80 13.81
CA GLY A 211 -16.38 -3.23 15.21
C GLY A 211 -15.96 -2.10 16.14
N GLY A 212 -16.41 -2.17 17.40
CA GLY A 212 -15.96 -1.30 18.50
C GLY A 212 -14.83 -1.92 19.32
N GLN A 213 -14.12 -1.10 20.11
CA GLN A 213 -12.92 -1.50 20.87
C GLN A 213 -13.07 -2.81 21.68
N ASN A 214 -12.06 -3.68 21.56
CA ASN A 214 -11.49 -4.34 22.73
C ASN A 214 -10.58 -3.31 23.44
N GLY A 215 -10.92 -2.95 24.68
CA GLY A 215 -10.37 -1.75 25.33
C GLY A 215 -8.88 -1.82 25.68
N GLY A 216 -8.12 -0.77 25.32
CA GLY A 216 -6.71 -0.65 25.70
C GLY A 216 -5.94 0.51 25.03
N ALA A 217 -5.94 1.68 25.68
CA ALA A 217 -5.05 2.84 25.47
C ALA A 217 -5.20 3.74 24.20
N THR A 218 -5.34 5.04 24.48
CA THR A 218 -4.94 6.21 23.67
C THR A 218 -5.38 6.32 22.19
N ALA A 219 -6.56 6.91 21.99
CA ALA A 219 -6.87 7.93 20.96
C ALA A 219 -6.23 7.78 19.56
N ALA A 220 -6.34 6.59 18.96
CA ALA A 220 -6.25 6.37 17.52
C ALA A 220 -7.65 5.95 17.01
N ALA A 221 -7.98 6.26 15.76
CA ALA A 221 -9.34 6.09 15.21
C ALA A 221 -9.89 4.68 15.47
N SER A 222 -10.94 4.60 16.29
CA SER A 222 -11.18 3.43 17.13
C SER A 222 -12.26 2.51 16.59
N GLY A 223 -11.88 1.62 15.67
CA GLY A 223 -12.70 0.49 15.25
C GLY A 223 -11.96 -0.45 14.31
N THR A 224 -12.67 -1.48 13.87
CA THR A 224 -12.19 -2.51 12.93
C THR A 224 -13.16 -2.57 11.75
N VAL A 225 -12.68 -2.56 10.51
CA VAL A 225 -13.54 -2.94 9.36
C VAL A 225 -13.57 -4.45 9.29
N GLU A 226 -14.76 -5.03 9.37
CA GLU A 226 -14.99 -6.48 9.30
C GLU A 226 -15.83 -6.82 8.06
N LEU A 227 -15.35 -7.79 7.29
CA LEU A 227 -15.93 -8.23 6.02
C LEU A 227 -16.22 -9.73 6.08
N ASP A 228 -17.50 -10.11 6.15
CA ASP A 228 -17.90 -11.51 6.00
C ASP A 228 -18.31 -11.78 4.55
N VAL A 229 -17.57 -12.63 3.86
CA VAL A 229 -17.90 -13.11 2.52
C VAL A 229 -18.42 -14.54 2.57
N LYS A 230 -19.45 -14.83 1.76
CA LYS A 230 -19.72 -16.17 1.23
C LYS A 230 -19.90 -16.06 -0.28
N ALA A 231 -19.13 -16.79 -1.07
CA ALA A 231 -19.22 -16.73 -2.52
C ALA A 231 -18.73 -18.00 -3.22
N PRO A 232 -19.37 -18.40 -4.34
CA PRO A 232 -18.85 -19.44 -5.21
C PRO A 232 -17.64 -18.94 -6.00
N ILE A 233 -16.51 -19.63 -5.90
CA ILE A 233 -15.35 -19.43 -6.79
C ILE A 233 -15.64 -20.14 -8.12
N PRO A 234 -15.62 -19.44 -9.27
CA PRO A 234 -15.85 -20.06 -10.58
C PRO A 234 -14.60 -20.83 -11.04
N LEU A 235 -14.73 -22.13 -11.30
CA LEU A 235 -13.62 -23.01 -11.70
C LEU A 235 -13.70 -23.41 -13.19
N PRO A 236 -12.58 -23.78 -13.83
CA PRO A 236 -12.56 -24.17 -15.24
C PRO A 236 -13.53 -25.31 -15.59
N GLY A 237 -14.25 -25.13 -16.70
CA GLY A 237 -15.21 -26.12 -17.20
C GLY A 237 -16.57 -26.13 -16.46
N GLY A 238 -16.96 -25.01 -15.84
CA GLY A 238 -18.28 -24.82 -15.24
C GLY A 238 -18.45 -25.39 -13.83
N ALA A 239 -17.35 -25.84 -13.21
CA ALA A 239 -17.34 -26.23 -11.81
C ALA A 239 -17.31 -25.00 -10.89
N SER A 240 -17.54 -25.20 -9.59
CA SER A 240 -17.36 -24.17 -8.57
C SER A 240 -16.93 -24.79 -7.24
N ALA A 241 -16.22 -24.01 -6.44
CA ALA A 241 -15.96 -24.30 -5.03
C ALA A 241 -16.65 -23.24 -4.16
N ASP A 242 -17.22 -23.65 -3.03
CA ASP A 242 -17.72 -22.73 -2.02
C ASP A 242 -16.53 -22.12 -1.28
N ALA A 243 -16.55 -20.79 -1.12
CA ALA A 243 -15.63 -20.09 -0.26
C ALA A 243 -16.37 -19.16 0.70
N SER A 244 -15.82 -19.00 1.90
CA SER A 244 -16.28 -18.05 2.89
C SER A 244 -15.14 -17.56 3.75
N GLY A 245 -15.23 -16.36 4.30
CA GLY A 245 -14.26 -15.88 5.27
C GLY A 245 -14.67 -14.58 5.92
N SER A 246 -14.04 -14.28 7.05
CA SER A 246 -14.06 -13.00 7.72
C SER A 246 -12.69 -12.33 7.57
N LEU A 247 -12.68 -11.01 7.38
CA LEU A 247 -11.47 -10.19 7.32
C LEU A 247 -11.66 -8.93 8.16
N GLN A 248 -10.85 -8.80 9.21
CA GLN A 248 -10.79 -7.69 10.15
C GLN A 248 -9.55 -6.84 9.86
N LEU A 249 -9.73 -5.54 9.62
CA LEU A 249 -8.67 -4.62 9.16
C LEU A 249 -8.43 -3.45 10.11
N HIS A 250 -7.15 -3.13 10.31
CA HIS A 250 -6.63 -1.97 11.04
C HIS A 250 -5.61 -1.20 10.17
N PRO A 251 -6.07 -0.42 9.18
CA PRO A 251 -5.20 0.38 8.33
C PRO A 251 -4.72 1.66 9.02
N ALA A 252 -3.44 1.99 8.83
CA ALA A 252 -2.85 3.27 9.20
C ALA A 252 -1.95 3.79 8.07
N VAL A 253 -1.74 5.10 8.03
CA VAL A 253 -0.88 5.79 7.06
C VAL A 253 0.35 6.33 7.76
N ASN A 254 1.51 6.13 7.15
CA ASN A 254 2.78 6.71 7.57
C ASN A 254 3.18 7.82 6.58
N PHE A 255 3.54 8.98 7.11
CA PHE A 255 4.01 10.13 6.36
C PHE A 255 5.24 10.73 7.06
N ALA A 256 6.29 10.97 6.29
CA ALA A 256 7.48 11.69 6.73
C ALA A 256 7.89 12.71 5.67
N TYR A 257 8.26 13.91 6.10
CA TYR A 257 8.86 14.93 5.25
C TYR A 257 9.99 15.61 6.03
N HIS A 258 11.21 15.57 5.52
CA HIS A 258 12.35 16.27 6.09
C HIS A 258 12.93 17.21 5.04
N GLY A 259 12.48 18.46 5.08
CA GLY A 259 12.78 19.47 4.08
C GLY A 259 14.25 19.86 3.95
N ALA A 260 14.52 20.58 2.87
CA ALA A 260 15.78 21.28 2.62
C ALA A 260 15.48 22.74 2.26
N LYS A 261 16.41 23.66 2.55
CA LYS A 261 16.22 25.10 2.27
C LYS A 261 16.10 25.42 0.78
N LEU A 262 16.63 24.55 -0.09
CA LEU A 262 16.56 24.64 -1.55
C LEU A 262 16.42 23.23 -2.15
N GLY A 263 15.54 23.06 -3.13
CA GLY A 263 15.41 21.83 -3.92
C GLY A 263 14.53 20.75 -3.29
N SER A 264 14.89 19.48 -3.52
CA SER A 264 14.20 18.30 -3.00
C SER A 264 14.47 18.09 -1.49
N PRO A 265 13.59 17.40 -0.75
CA PRO A 265 13.79 17.11 0.67
C PRO A 265 15.05 16.26 0.90
N ARG A 266 15.57 16.28 2.13
CA ARG A 266 16.65 15.36 2.56
C ARG A 266 16.16 13.92 2.60
N THR A 267 14.99 13.72 3.20
CA THR A 267 14.27 12.45 3.25
C THR A 267 12.77 12.71 3.19
N ALA A 268 12.02 11.75 2.66
CA ALA A 268 10.57 11.72 2.73
C ALA A 268 10.09 10.26 2.79
N SER A 269 8.93 10.01 3.36
CA SER A 269 8.31 8.67 3.35
C SER A 269 6.81 8.79 3.15
N ILE A 270 6.24 7.84 2.42
CA ILE A 270 4.81 7.64 2.30
C ILE A 270 4.50 6.15 2.24
N GLY A 271 3.46 5.72 2.95
CA GLY A 271 2.94 4.37 2.82
C GLY A 271 1.87 4.03 3.83
N PHE A 272 1.62 2.73 3.98
CA PHE A 272 0.60 2.20 4.87
C PHE A 272 1.14 1.10 5.78
N ASP A 273 0.52 0.99 6.94
CA ASP A 273 0.54 -0.20 7.77
C ASP A 273 -0.85 -0.85 7.71
N LEU A 274 -0.89 -2.17 7.58
CA LEU A 274 -2.09 -2.97 7.59
C LEU A 274 -1.95 -4.03 8.67
N GLY A 275 -2.60 -3.82 9.82
CA GLY A 275 -2.91 -4.93 10.72
C GLY A 275 -4.13 -5.67 10.18
N ALA A 276 -4.09 -7.01 10.13
CA ALA A 276 -5.30 -7.79 9.89
C ALA A 276 -5.37 -9.08 10.71
N HIS A 277 -6.61 -9.47 10.97
CA HIS A 277 -7.00 -10.82 11.33
C HIS A 277 -7.94 -11.35 10.24
N ALA A 278 -7.71 -12.58 9.80
CA ALA A 278 -8.49 -13.21 8.75
C ALA A 278 -8.79 -14.66 9.12
N GLN A 279 -10.03 -15.10 8.94
CA GLN A 279 -10.39 -16.52 8.96
C GLN A 279 -11.06 -16.86 7.63
N TRP A 280 -10.59 -17.90 6.96
CA TRP A 280 -11.14 -18.29 5.66
C TRP A 280 -11.31 -19.80 5.56
N LYS A 281 -12.32 -20.19 4.77
CA LYS A 281 -12.68 -21.56 4.45
C LYS A 281 -12.94 -21.70 2.96
N ILE A 282 -12.40 -22.75 2.36
CA ILE A 282 -12.68 -23.15 0.97
C ILE A 282 -13.02 -24.64 0.94
N SER A 283 -14.10 -24.99 0.25
CA SER A 283 -14.56 -26.37 0.08
C SER A 283 -15.09 -26.64 -1.33
N GLY A 284 -14.61 -27.70 -1.98
CA GLY A 284 -15.08 -28.08 -3.32
C GLY A 284 -14.24 -29.18 -3.98
N GLU A 285 -14.67 -29.62 -5.16
CA GLU A 285 -13.90 -30.55 -6.01
C GLU A 285 -13.25 -29.78 -7.17
N LEU A 286 -11.93 -29.69 -7.15
CA LEU A 286 -11.15 -29.27 -8.30
C LEU A 286 -10.94 -30.50 -9.18
N ALA A 287 -11.88 -30.71 -10.10
CA ALA A 287 -11.90 -31.89 -10.98
C ALA A 287 -10.78 -31.88 -12.06
N ARG A 288 -10.14 -30.73 -12.28
CA ARG A 288 -9.06 -30.47 -13.25
C ARG A 288 -8.16 -29.35 -12.71
N SER A 289 -6.95 -29.22 -13.29
CA SER A 289 -6.08 -28.07 -13.02
C SER A 289 -6.77 -26.73 -13.28
N THR A 290 -6.41 -25.72 -12.49
CA THR A 290 -6.79 -24.31 -12.70
C THR A 290 -6.12 -23.65 -13.91
N GLY A 291 -5.12 -24.32 -14.51
CA GLY A 291 -4.27 -23.76 -15.56
C GLY A 291 -3.01 -23.11 -15.00
N SER A 292 -2.31 -22.34 -15.84
CA SER A 292 -1.02 -21.70 -15.52
C SER A 292 -1.12 -20.47 -14.61
N ALA A 293 -2.33 -20.01 -14.30
CA ALA A 293 -2.59 -18.89 -13.41
C ALA A 293 -3.61 -19.32 -12.33
N PRO A 294 -3.50 -18.80 -11.10
CA PRO A 294 -4.52 -19.00 -10.08
C PRO A 294 -5.87 -18.38 -10.46
N VAL A 295 -6.96 -18.98 -9.97
CA VAL A 295 -8.30 -18.39 -10.02
C VAL A 295 -8.42 -17.39 -8.87
N ARG A 296 -8.64 -16.11 -9.20
CA ARG A 296 -8.92 -15.05 -8.23
C ARG A 296 -10.41 -14.69 -8.22
N LEU A 297 -10.97 -14.55 -7.03
CA LEU A 297 -12.30 -14.00 -6.77
C LEU A 297 -12.16 -12.73 -5.93
N PRO A 298 -12.11 -11.54 -6.56
CA PRO A 298 -12.27 -10.26 -5.87
C PRO A 298 -13.66 -10.20 -5.22
N PHE A 299 -13.72 -9.85 -3.92
CA PHE A 299 -14.99 -9.81 -3.18
C PHE A 299 -15.34 -8.44 -2.60
N ALA A 300 -14.34 -7.59 -2.33
CA ALA A 300 -14.55 -6.25 -1.83
C ALA A 300 -13.50 -5.27 -2.39
N GLN A 301 -13.93 -4.04 -2.67
CA GLN A 301 -13.04 -2.88 -2.84
C GLN A 301 -13.28 -1.91 -1.70
N LEU A 302 -12.22 -1.48 -1.04
CA LEU A 302 -12.22 -0.53 0.06
C LEU A 302 -11.45 0.72 -0.39
N HIS A 303 -11.99 1.90 -0.10
CA HIS A 303 -11.36 3.17 -0.45
C HIS A 303 -11.51 4.18 0.70
N ALA A 304 -10.40 4.81 1.08
CA ALA A 304 -10.36 5.87 2.08
C ALA A 304 -9.48 7.03 1.61
N SER A 305 -9.83 8.24 2.02
CA SER A 305 -9.03 9.45 1.78
C SER A 305 -8.66 10.11 3.12
N PRO A 306 -7.87 9.45 4.00
CA PRO A 306 -7.39 10.05 5.24
C PRO A 306 -6.68 11.37 4.98
N VAL A 307 -7.11 12.41 5.68
CA VAL A 307 -6.49 13.74 5.63
C VAL A 307 -5.61 13.92 6.86
N LEU A 308 -4.32 14.07 6.63
CA LEU A 308 -3.34 14.47 7.63
C LEU A 308 -3.34 16.00 7.72
N THR A 309 -3.09 16.55 8.90
CA THR A 309 -2.89 17.99 9.10
C THR A 309 -1.45 18.23 9.53
N VAL A 310 -0.70 18.97 8.72
CA VAL A 310 0.68 19.38 9.00
C VAL A 310 0.67 20.89 9.24
N ALA A 311 0.81 21.34 10.49
CA ALA A 311 0.72 22.76 10.87
C ALA A 311 -0.52 23.52 10.33
N GLY A 312 -1.68 22.85 10.28
CA GLY A 312 -2.93 23.40 9.75
C GLY A 312 -3.14 23.23 8.24
N ILE A 313 -2.18 22.63 7.53
CA ILE A 313 -2.26 22.36 6.08
C ILE A 313 -2.73 20.91 5.86
N PRO A 314 -3.82 20.68 5.10
CA PRO A 314 -4.34 19.33 4.85
C PRO A 314 -3.49 18.61 3.79
N VAL A 315 -2.82 17.54 4.18
CA VAL A 315 -2.13 16.59 3.29
C VAL A 315 -3.04 15.38 3.10
N VAL A 316 -3.56 15.21 1.88
CA VAL A 316 -4.52 14.13 1.58
C VAL A 316 -3.77 12.88 1.15
N VAL A 317 -3.99 11.78 1.85
CA VAL A 317 -3.53 10.46 1.44
C VAL A 317 -4.72 9.65 0.97
N ASN A 318 -4.59 8.98 -0.17
CA ASN A 318 -5.64 8.15 -0.76
C ASN A 318 -5.19 6.69 -0.69
N VAL A 319 -6.03 5.84 -0.10
CA VAL A 319 -5.76 4.43 0.15
C VAL A 319 -6.84 3.58 -0.54
N GLY A 320 -6.43 2.75 -1.48
CA GLY A 320 -7.27 1.72 -2.11
C GLY A 320 -6.86 0.33 -1.64
N LEU A 321 -7.84 -0.56 -1.46
CA LEU A 321 -7.60 -1.97 -1.17
C LEU A 321 -8.63 -2.86 -1.91
N THR A 322 -8.17 -3.77 -2.77
CA THR A 322 -9.01 -4.84 -3.34
C THR A 322 -8.72 -6.14 -2.61
N CYS A 323 -9.70 -6.68 -1.91
CA CYS A 323 -9.59 -7.98 -1.23
C CYS A 323 -10.07 -9.10 -2.16
N PHE A 324 -9.29 -10.18 -2.25
CA PHE A 324 -9.58 -11.33 -3.12
C PHE A 324 -9.29 -12.67 -2.44
N LEU A 325 -10.05 -13.70 -2.81
CA LEU A 325 -9.72 -15.09 -2.53
C LEU A 325 -8.98 -15.67 -3.74
N GLU A 326 -7.97 -16.49 -3.52
CA GLU A 326 -7.22 -17.16 -4.58
C GLU A 326 -7.21 -18.68 -4.38
N VAL A 327 -7.37 -19.44 -5.48
CA VAL A 327 -7.15 -20.89 -5.53
C VAL A 327 -6.39 -21.29 -6.79
N SER A 328 -5.39 -22.16 -6.66
CA SER A 328 -4.77 -22.87 -7.78
C SER A 328 -4.61 -24.37 -7.49
N ALA A 329 -4.66 -25.19 -8.54
CA ALA A 329 -4.29 -26.60 -8.49
C ALA A 329 -3.74 -27.11 -9.84
N ASP A 330 -2.83 -28.07 -9.79
CA ASP A 330 -2.21 -28.70 -10.97
C ASP A 330 -2.84 -30.06 -11.37
N GLY A 331 -3.73 -30.61 -10.54
CA GLY A 331 -4.30 -31.95 -10.72
C GLY A 331 -5.77 -32.05 -10.29
N LYS A 332 -6.22 -33.27 -9.98
CA LYS A 332 -7.56 -33.51 -9.41
C LYS A 332 -7.48 -33.66 -7.89
N VAL A 333 -8.28 -32.88 -7.17
CA VAL A 333 -8.29 -32.84 -5.71
C VAL A 333 -9.64 -32.38 -5.15
N THR A 334 -10.12 -33.05 -4.11
CA THR A 334 -11.19 -32.53 -3.24
C THR A 334 -10.55 -31.79 -2.08
N VAL A 335 -11.02 -30.56 -1.81
CA VAL A 335 -10.52 -29.68 -0.76
C VAL A 335 -11.65 -29.36 0.23
N ASP A 336 -11.35 -29.41 1.52
CA ASP A 336 -12.10 -28.76 2.59
C ASP A 336 -11.06 -28.24 3.60
N THR A 337 -10.80 -26.93 3.56
CA THR A 337 -9.73 -26.26 4.30
C THR A 337 -10.29 -25.09 5.10
N GLU A 338 -9.79 -24.90 6.32
CA GLU A 338 -10.06 -23.76 7.20
C GLU A 338 -8.74 -23.31 7.82
N GLN A 339 -8.45 -22.01 7.71
CA GLN A 339 -7.24 -21.38 8.25
C GLN A 339 -7.60 -20.02 8.83
N GLU A 340 -6.92 -19.63 9.90
CA GLU A 340 -6.85 -18.25 10.36
C GLU A 340 -5.42 -17.71 10.23
N VAL A 341 -5.31 -16.43 9.89
CA VAL A 341 -4.07 -15.69 9.69
C VAL A 341 -4.17 -14.39 10.46
N THR A 342 -3.14 -14.04 11.22
CA THR A 342 -3.03 -12.74 11.90
C THR A 342 -1.68 -12.15 11.55
N GLY A 343 -1.63 -10.88 11.16
CA GLY A 343 -0.37 -10.23 10.82
C GLY A 343 -0.46 -8.72 10.86
N SER A 344 0.72 -8.12 10.84
CA SER A 344 0.91 -6.70 10.60
C SER A 344 1.94 -6.57 9.48
N TRP A 345 1.56 -5.83 8.44
CA TRP A 345 2.40 -5.61 7.26
C TRP A 345 2.56 -4.12 7.04
N SER A 346 3.77 -3.71 6.68
CA SER A 346 4.04 -2.31 6.31
C SER A 346 4.61 -2.26 4.90
N VAL A 347 4.15 -1.29 4.11
CA VAL A 347 4.75 -0.99 2.80
C VAL A 347 4.87 0.51 2.64
N HIS A 348 6.09 0.96 2.41
CA HIS A 348 6.45 2.38 2.28
C HIS A 348 7.33 2.59 1.06
N ALA A 349 7.34 3.82 0.56
CA ALA A 349 8.40 4.32 -0.29
C ALA A 349 9.16 5.41 0.48
N ASP A 350 10.48 5.24 0.58
CA ASP A 350 11.38 6.17 1.26
C ASP A 350 12.25 6.89 0.23
N TYR A 351 12.24 8.22 0.25
CA TYR A 351 13.18 9.06 -0.48
C TYR A 351 14.42 9.33 0.36
N THR A 352 15.60 9.27 -0.23
CA THR A 352 16.79 9.96 0.28
C THR A 352 17.40 10.84 -0.81
N GLY A 353 17.70 12.10 -0.46
CA GLY A 353 18.39 13.04 -1.33
C GLY A 353 19.68 12.44 -1.92
N GLY A 354 19.81 12.52 -3.24
CA GLY A 354 20.93 11.92 -3.99
C GLY A 354 20.88 10.39 -4.20
N ARG A 355 20.00 9.65 -3.50
CA ARG A 355 19.77 8.21 -3.75
C ARG A 355 18.45 7.90 -4.44
N GLY A 356 17.48 8.81 -4.39
CA GLY A 356 16.16 8.63 -5.01
C GLY A 356 15.16 7.95 -4.07
N TRP A 357 14.08 7.43 -4.65
CA TRP A 357 13.06 6.65 -3.94
C TRP A 357 13.43 5.16 -3.91
N SER A 358 13.31 4.54 -2.74
CA SER A 358 13.46 3.11 -2.52
C SER A 358 12.22 2.54 -1.81
N PRO A 359 11.63 1.45 -2.29
CA PRO A 359 10.55 0.78 -1.58
C PRO A 359 11.07 -0.01 -0.37
N VAL A 360 10.25 -0.07 0.67
CA VAL A 360 10.48 -0.86 1.89
C VAL A 360 9.21 -1.63 2.22
N SER A 361 9.36 -2.91 2.55
CA SER A 361 8.28 -3.80 2.95
C SER A 361 8.68 -4.62 4.18
N ASN A 362 7.72 -4.87 5.07
CA ASN A 362 7.90 -5.76 6.22
C ASN A 362 6.67 -6.65 6.43
N ALA A 363 6.91 -7.92 6.77
CA ALA A 363 5.92 -8.96 7.00
C ALA A 363 6.28 -9.90 8.18
N SER A 364 7.25 -9.51 9.02
CA SER A 364 7.89 -10.39 10.01
C SER A 364 6.95 -10.94 11.10
N ASP A 365 5.85 -10.24 11.40
CA ASP A 365 4.91 -10.62 12.47
C ASP A 365 3.76 -11.53 12.01
N THR A 366 3.83 -12.07 10.79
CA THR A 366 2.80 -12.96 10.23
C THR A 366 2.70 -14.27 11.04
N LYS A 367 1.53 -14.55 11.59
CA LYS A 367 1.18 -15.80 12.29
C LYS A 367 0.05 -16.50 11.56
N VAL A 368 0.22 -17.81 11.36
CA VAL A 368 -0.83 -18.71 10.85
C VAL A 368 -1.24 -19.62 11.99
N SER A 369 -2.56 -19.72 12.23
CA SER A 369 -3.13 -20.52 13.31
C SER A 369 -3.32 -21.99 12.91
N PRO A 370 -3.79 -22.87 13.82
CA PRO A 370 -4.02 -24.28 13.53
C PRO A 370 -4.92 -24.52 12.31
N VAL A 371 -4.33 -25.02 11.23
CA VAL A 371 -5.02 -25.42 10.01
C VAL A 371 -5.86 -26.68 10.25
N ARG A 372 -7.11 -26.65 9.78
CA ARG A 372 -7.92 -27.83 9.49
C ARG A 372 -7.94 -28.06 7.99
N LEU A 373 -7.57 -29.25 7.55
CA LEU A 373 -7.42 -29.56 6.14
C LEU A 373 -7.81 -31.00 5.84
N ARG A 374 -8.71 -31.17 4.88
CA ARG A 374 -9.02 -32.44 4.24
C ARG A 374 -8.72 -32.33 2.76
N LEU A 375 -7.78 -33.16 2.30
CA LEU A 375 -7.44 -33.31 0.89
C LEU A 375 -7.55 -34.77 0.48
N ALA A 376 -8.05 -35.01 -0.73
CA ALA A 376 -7.99 -36.32 -1.36
C ALA A 376 -7.75 -36.15 -2.86
N GLY A 377 -6.75 -36.84 -3.41
CA GLY A 377 -6.40 -36.78 -4.82
C GLY A 377 -4.89 -36.79 -5.06
N LYS A 378 -4.50 -36.24 -6.21
CA LYS A 378 -3.09 -36.12 -6.63
C LYS A 378 -2.91 -34.75 -7.27
N ALA A 379 -2.46 -33.79 -6.46
CA ALA A 379 -2.27 -32.40 -6.88
C ALA A 379 -1.40 -31.61 -5.89
N GLY A 380 -0.72 -30.58 -6.38
CA GLY A 380 -0.43 -29.36 -5.64
C GLY A 380 -1.66 -28.46 -5.55
N VAL A 381 -1.85 -27.79 -4.42
CA VAL A 381 -2.90 -26.79 -4.18
C VAL A 381 -2.30 -25.56 -3.50
N ARG A 382 -2.63 -24.35 -3.97
CA ARG A 382 -2.44 -23.08 -3.23
C ARG A 382 -3.82 -22.48 -2.99
N ALA A 383 -4.09 -22.02 -1.78
CA ALA A 383 -5.31 -21.29 -1.43
C ALA A 383 -4.95 -20.14 -0.49
N GLY A 384 -5.54 -18.95 -0.67
CA GLY A 384 -5.17 -17.79 0.13
C GLY A 384 -6.17 -16.64 0.06
N LEU A 385 -5.93 -15.64 0.92
CA LEU A 385 -6.69 -14.41 1.01
C LEU A 385 -5.75 -13.24 0.76
N GLY A 386 -5.87 -12.61 -0.41
CA GLY A 386 -4.98 -11.55 -0.85
C GLY A 386 -5.59 -10.14 -0.80
N ALA A 387 -4.70 -9.17 -0.87
CA ALA A 387 -4.96 -7.73 -0.78
C ALA A 387 -4.09 -6.97 -1.79
N GLU A 388 -4.71 -6.33 -2.80
CA GLU A 388 -4.04 -5.35 -3.65
C GLU A 388 -4.23 -3.95 -3.04
N VAL A 389 -3.14 -3.33 -2.59
CA VAL A 389 -3.15 -2.01 -1.91
C VAL A 389 -2.55 -0.95 -2.82
N SER A 390 -3.15 0.24 -2.85
CA SER A 390 -2.58 1.44 -3.45
C SER A 390 -2.57 2.61 -2.46
N VAL A 391 -1.49 3.40 -2.47
CA VAL A 391 -1.35 4.62 -1.67
C VAL A 391 -0.87 5.77 -2.55
N GLY A 392 -1.58 6.90 -2.49
CA GLY A 392 -1.23 8.14 -3.17
C GLY A 392 -1.29 9.35 -2.25
N LEU A 393 -0.67 10.45 -2.69
CA LEU A 393 -0.76 11.78 -2.08
C LEU A 393 -1.46 12.73 -3.06
N TYR A 394 -2.61 13.25 -2.64
CA TYR A 394 -3.56 13.93 -3.53
C TYR A 394 -3.87 13.09 -4.79
N ASP A 395 -3.73 13.67 -5.99
CA ASP A 395 -3.92 13.01 -7.29
C ASP A 395 -2.73 12.13 -7.74
N ALA A 396 -1.60 12.14 -7.02
CA ALA A 396 -0.41 11.36 -7.35
C ALA A 396 -0.38 10.01 -6.61
N VAL A 397 -0.66 8.91 -7.33
CA VAL A 397 -0.43 7.55 -6.80
C VAL A 397 1.08 7.30 -6.67
N GLY A 398 1.51 6.82 -5.50
CA GLY A 398 2.92 6.62 -5.16
C GLY A 398 3.31 5.15 -5.04
N VAL A 399 2.53 4.34 -4.31
CA VAL A 399 2.87 2.95 -3.99
C VAL A 399 1.73 2.02 -4.36
N GLU A 400 2.05 0.91 -5.00
CA GLU A 400 1.17 -0.24 -5.20
C GLU A 400 1.83 -1.48 -4.57
N ALA A 401 1.05 -2.32 -3.90
CA ALA A 401 1.51 -3.59 -3.35
C ALA A 401 0.44 -4.67 -3.48
N THR A 402 0.88 -5.93 -3.58
CA THR A 402 0.01 -7.10 -3.52
C THR A 402 0.53 -8.01 -2.41
N LEU A 403 -0.31 -8.20 -1.39
CA LEU A 403 -0.05 -8.99 -0.20
C LEU A 403 -0.88 -10.28 -0.28
N GLU A 404 -0.24 -11.44 -0.20
CA GLU A 404 -0.87 -12.76 -0.38
C GLU A 404 -0.39 -13.74 0.69
N PRO A 405 -0.97 -13.76 1.91
CA PRO A 405 -0.87 -14.92 2.79
C PRO A 405 -1.63 -16.11 2.18
N TYR A 406 -0.98 -17.27 2.19
CA TYR A 406 -1.51 -18.49 1.57
C TYR A 406 -1.18 -19.77 2.36
N LEU A 407 -1.96 -20.80 2.09
CA LEU A 407 -1.69 -22.20 2.43
C LEU A 407 -1.34 -22.96 1.14
N ARG A 408 -0.23 -23.70 1.13
CA ARG A 408 0.16 -24.57 0.01
C ARG A 408 0.27 -26.01 0.48
N ALA A 409 -0.42 -26.90 -0.21
CA ALA A 409 -0.34 -28.33 0.01
C ALA A 409 0.17 -29.05 -1.24
N GLN A 410 0.86 -30.16 -1.02
CA GLN A 410 1.18 -31.17 -2.03
C GLN A 410 0.60 -32.47 -1.53
N VAL A 411 -0.18 -33.20 -2.34
CA VAL A 411 -0.81 -34.46 -1.93
C VAL A 411 -0.74 -35.50 -3.05
N ASP A 412 -0.41 -36.73 -2.68
CA ASP A 412 -0.58 -37.94 -3.49
C ASP A 412 -1.15 -39.03 -2.57
N GLY A 413 -2.49 -39.13 -2.53
CA GLY A 413 -3.24 -39.96 -1.59
C GLY A 413 -4.39 -39.19 -0.93
N SER A 414 -4.53 -39.32 0.40
CA SER A 414 -5.38 -38.41 1.17
C SER A 414 -4.70 -37.93 2.46
N LEU A 415 -5.12 -36.77 2.92
CA LEU A 415 -4.59 -36.06 4.07
C LEU A 415 -5.77 -35.54 4.88
N THR A 416 -5.87 -35.92 6.15
CA THR A 416 -6.74 -35.25 7.12
C THR A 416 -5.89 -34.73 8.26
N VAL A 417 -5.88 -33.41 8.38
CA VAL A 417 -5.12 -32.65 9.38
C VAL A 417 -6.10 -31.83 10.21
N ASP A 418 -5.93 -31.92 11.51
CA ASP A 418 -6.56 -31.03 12.49
C ASP A 418 -5.50 -30.73 13.56
N THR A 419 -4.71 -29.70 13.30
CA THR A 419 -3.58 -29.30 14.15
C THR A 419 -4.01 -28.81 15.54
N ALA A 420 -5.31 -28.70 15.81
CA ALA A 420 -5.88 -28.33 17.11
C ALA A 420 -6.13 -29.51 18.07
N GLY A 421 -5.92 -30.78 17.67
CA GLY A 421 -6.00 -31.87 18.65
C GLY A 421 -6.06 -33.32 18.16
N ASN A 422 -6.04 -33.60 16.85
CA ASN A 422 -6.10 -34.98 16.35
C ASN A 422 -4.81 -35.36 15.60
N PRO A 423 -4.24 -36.57 15.84
CA PRO A 423 -3.10 -37.05 15.06
C PRO A 423 -3.51 -37.17 13.58
N PRO A 424 -2.65 -36.74 12.64
CA PRO A 424 -3.00 -36.66 11.24
C PRO A 424 -3.24 -38.05 10.63
N LYS A 425 -4.33 -38.19 9.85
CA LYS A 425 -4.63 -39.42 9.12
C LYS A 425 -4.08 -39.32 7.71
N VAL A 426 -3.13 -40.19 7.39
CA VAL A 426 -2.32 -40.11 6.18
C VAL A 426 -2.15 -41.48 5.51
N PRO A 427 -2.95 -41.78 4.47
CA PRO A 427 -2.56 -42.70 3.42
C PRO A 427 -1.92 -41.94 2.24
N GLY A 428 -0.60 -42.11 2.04
CA GLY A 428 0.14 -41.52 0.92
C GLY A 428 1.22 -40.53 1.34
N SER A 429 1.68 -39.71 0.39
CA SER A 429 2.70 -38.68 0.63
C SER A 429 2.11 -37.27 0.54
N TRP A 430 2.56 -36.37 1.40
CA TRP A 430 2.09 -34.99 1.45
C TRP A 430 3.18 -34.04 1.96
N ALA A 431 2.98 -32.75 1.69
CA ALA A 431 3.67 -31.67 2.37
C ALA A 431 2.70 -30.48 2.54
N LEU A 432 2.81 -29.76 3.66
CA LEU A 432 1.96 -28.62 3.98
C LEU A 432 2.82 -27.42 4.38
N TYR A 433 2.52 -26.27 3.79
CA TYR A 433 3.25 -25.03 3.97
C TYR A 433 2.29 -23.87 4.22
N GLY A 434 2.64 -23.00 5.16
CA GLY A 434 2.12 -21.64 5.24
C GLY A 434 3.10 -20.74 4.53
N GLY A 435 2.61 -19.73 3.83
CA GLY A 435 3.49 -18.78 3.17
C GLY A 435 2.87 -17.41 3.03
N ILE A 436 3.72 -16.45 2.65
CA ILE A 436 3.30 -15.12 2.30
C ILE A 436 4.15 -14.60 1.15
N ASP A 437 3.47 -14.08 0.13
CA ASP A 437 4.06 -13.31 -0.94
C ASP A 437 3.69 -11.84 -0.77
N LEU A 438 4.67 -10.95 -0.92
CA LEU A 438 4.48 -9.51 -0.94
C LEU A 438 5.27 -8.91 -2.10
N THR A 439 4.55 -8.43 -3.10
CA THR A 439 5.08 -7.82 -4.33
C THR A 439 4.51 -6.42 -4.51
N GLY A 440 4.92 -5.70 -5.55
CA GLY A 440 4.34 -4.39 -5.86
C GLY A 440 5.21 -3.54 -6.78
N ALA A 441 4.97 -2.23 -6.75
CA ALA A 441 5.89 -1.24 -7.28
C ALA A 441 5.68 0.15 -6.67
N LEU A 442 6.74 0.96 -6.71
CA LEU A 442 6.61 2.41 -6.66
C LEU A 442 6.14 2.90 -8.05
N LEU A 443 5.02 3.61 -8.09
CA LEU A 443 4.63 4.42 -9.25
C LEU A 443 5.33 5.77 -9.12
N ALA A 444 6.30 6.03 -9.98
CA ALA A 444 7.25 7.11 -9.78
C ALA A 444 6.73 8.52 -10.17
N HIS A 445 5.42 8.73 -10.13
CA HIS A 445 4.77 10.05 -10.27
C HIS A 445 4.81 10.90 -8.98
N LEU A 446 5.73 10.62 -8.05
CA LEU A 446 5.97 11.37 -6.81
C LEU A 446 6.59 12.79 -7.02
N LYS A 447 6.30 13.42 -8.16
CA LYS A 447 6.55 14.86 -8.44
C LYS A 447 6.02 15.76 -7.32
N ILE A 448 4.97 15.30 -6.61
CA ILE A 448 4.37 15.96 -5.43
C ILE A 448 5.38 16.30 -4.33
N PHE A 449 6.49 15.57 -4.18
CA PHE A 449 7.55 15.91 -3.21
C PHE A 449 8.63 16.88 -3.75
N GLY A 450 8.52 17.33 -5.00
CA GLY A 450 9.57 18.15 -5.64
C GLY A 450 10.84 17.34 -5.98
N THR A 451 10.74 16.01 -6.05
CA THR A 451 11.87 15.13 -6.41
C THR A 451 12.04 15.05 -7.93
N PRO A 452 13.26 14.77 -8.45
CA PRO A 452 13.47 14.51 -9.87
C PRO A 452 12.56 13.41 -10.41
N ILE A 453 12.24 13.50 -11.71
CA ILE A 453 11.33 12.58 -12.39
C ILE A 453 12.01 11.22 -12.58
N ILE A 454 11.33 10.16 -12.16
CA ILE A 454 11.48 8.83 -12.76
C ILE A 454 10.11 8.55 -13.39
N GLU A 455 10.05 8.38 -14.71
CA GLU A 455 8.81 8.02 -15.39
C GLU A 455 8.76 6.50 -15.58
N GLY A 456 8.00 5.82 -14.70
CA GLY A 456 7.85 4.37 -14.75
C GLY A 456 7.33 3.73 -13.46
N LYS A 457 7.12 2.42 -13.54
CA LYS A 457 6.78 1.52 -12.43
C LYS A 457 8.07 0.86 -11.95
N LEU A 458 8.59 1.25 -10.79
CA LEU A 458 9.80 0.68 -10.19
C LEU A 458 9.39 -0.50 -9.29
N PRO A 459 9.62 -1.77 -9.68
CA PRO A 459 9.15 -2.92 -8.92
C PRO A 459 9.78 -2.96 -7.52
N LEU A 460 9.01 -3.35 -6.50
CA LEU A 460 9.60 -3.67 -5.19
C LEU A 460 10.40 -4.99 -5.34
N PRO A 461 11.48 -5.19 -4.57
CA PRO A 461 11.99 -6.54 -4.32
C PRO A 461 10.84 -7.40 -3.78
N GLY A 462 10.51 -8.49 -4.47
CA GLY A 462 9.49 -9.41 -4.00
C GLY A 462 9.94 -10.08 -2.70
N TYR A 463 9.12 -9.99 -1.66
CA TYR A 463 9.29 -10.76 -0.44
C TYR A 463 8.48 -12.05 -0.56
N HIS A 464 9.18 -13.18 -0.47
CA HIS A 464 8.58 -14.51 -0.42
C HIS A 464 9.09 -15.20 0.84
N HIS A 465 8.18 -15.66 1.69
CA HIS A 465 8.53 -16.45 2.87
C HIS A 465 7.54 -17.60 3.02
N GLU A 466 8.02 -18.82 2.85
CA GLU A 466 7.26 -20.05 3.01
C GLU A 466 7.90 -20.92 4.10
N TRP A 467 7.07 -21.48 4.99
CA TRP A 467 7.49 -22.34 6.08
C TRP A 467 6.67 -23.63 6.12
N PRO A 468 7.28 -24.78 6.43
CA PRO A 468 6.53 -26.02 6.63
C PRO A 468 5.62 -25.86 7.86
N ILE A 469 4.38 -26.33 7.76
CA ILE A 469 3.48 -26.44 8.91
C ILE A 469 3.73 -27.80 9.56
N PRO A 470 4.38 -27.87 10.74
CA PRO A 470 4.58 -29.14 11.41
C PRO A 470 3.23 -29.66 11.86
N LEU A 471 2.88 -30.88 11.43
CA LEU A 471 1.78 -31.60 12.04
C LEU A 471 2.22 -32.03 13.43
N GLY A 472 1.37 -31.80 14.44
CA GLY A 472 1.60 -32.31 15.79
C GLY A 472 1.83 -33.83 15.75
N ARG A 473 2.81 -34.30 16.53
CA ARG A 473 3.10 -35.73 16.70
C ARG A 473 2.07 -36.40 17.60
#